data_AF-A0A0R2FUZ1-F1
#
_entry.id   AF-A0A0R2FUZ1-F1
#
_cell.length_a   1.000
_cell.length_b   1.000
_cell.length_c   1.000
_cell.angle_alpha   90.00
_cell.angle_beta   90.00
_cell.angle_gamma   90.00
#
_symmetry.space_group_name_H-M   'P 1'
#
loop_
_entity.id
_entity.type
_entity.pdbx_description
1 polymer ?
#
loop_
_entity_poly.entity_id
_entity_poly.type
_entity_poly.pdbx_seq_one_letter_code
_entity_poly.pdbx_strand_id
1 'polypeptide(L)'
;MSKKAIIIFSLGVFFIFLSFEIFSYNVSSTKNILPKTNSFVQSISYITDLKDKHIQGKYVYKVDNATISRNSRKNPTLDINGWIIKKGTHINSVSIKVALKNKSNSYSLLPTVVTTRPDVTSTIDDGTNYNYSGFSVHMLARKKIINRRTRLYIFLQINGSTKIIKTNTYLE
;
A
#
# COMPACT_ATOMS: atom_id res chain seq x y z
N MET A 1 -21.88 36.88 29.24
CA MET A 1 -21.96 35.93 28.10
C MET A 1 -23.36 35.34 28.06
N SER A 2 -24.09 35.40 26.94
CA SER A 2 -25.48 34.91 26.91
C SER A 2 -25.51 33.37 26.93
N LYS A 3 -26.53 32.77 27.57
CA LYS A 3 -26.69 31.30 27.63
C LYS A 3 -26.68 30.64 26.24
N LYS A 4 -27.12 31.37 25.19
CA LYS A 4 -27.09 30.91 23.80
C LYS A 4 -25.67 30.77 23.26
N ALA A 5 -24.76 31.67 23.63
CA ALA A 5 -23.36 31.61 23.19
C ALA A 5 -22.60 30.41 23.78
N ILE A 6 -22.92 30.01 25.02
CA ILE A 6 -22.30 28.87 25.70
C ILE A 6 -22.74 27.55 25.04
N ILE A 7 -24.01 27.42 24.66
CA ILE A 7 -24.55 26.21 24.00
C ILE A 7 -23.93 26.03 22.60
N ILE A 8 -23.82 27.11 21.82
CA ILE A 8 -23.22 27.05 20.48
C ILE A 8 -21.73 26.66 20.57
N PHE A 9 -21.00 27.21 21.54
CA PHE A 9 -19.60 26.85 21.76
C PHE A 9 -19.43 25.39 22.18
N SER A 10 -20.31 24.88 23.05
CA SER A 10 -20.28 23.49 23.50
C SER A 10 -20.61 22.49 22.38
N LEU A 11 -21.54 22.81 21.48
CA LEU A 11 -21.82 21.96 20.31
C LEU A 11 -20.62 21.91 19.35
N GLY A 12 -19.96 23.05 19.11
CA GLY A 12 -18.80 23.12 18.22
C GLY A 12 -17.64 22.23 18.68
N VAL A 13 -17.33 22.24 19.98
CA VAL A 13 -16.28 21.39 20.56
C VAL A 13 -16.64 19.90 20.44
N PHE A 14 -17.91 19.54 20.65
CA PHE A 14 -18.37 18.15 20.52
C PHE A 14 -18.18 17.60 19.10
N PHE A 15 -18.48 18.38 18.06
CA PHE A 15 -18.26 17.96 16.66
C PHE A 15 -16.79 17.78 16.30
N ILE A 16 -15.88 18.56 16.90
CA ILE A 16 -14.43 18.40 16.71
C ILE A 16 -13.94 17.08 17.33
N PHE A 17 -14.41 16.73 18.53
CA PHE A 17 -14.07 15.44 19.14
C PHE A 17 -14.64 14.25 18.37
N LEU A 18 -15.90 14.34 17.91
CA LEU A 18 -16.53 13.26 17.15
C LEU A 18 -15.83 13.00 15.81
N SER A 19 -15.40 14.05 15.11
CA SER A 19 -14.65 13.92 13.86
C SER A 19 -13.24 13.36 14.08
N PHE A 20 -12.58 13.69 15.19
CA PHE A 20 -11.28 13.13 15.56
C PHE A 20 -11.37 11.62 15.86
N GLU A 21 -12.40 11.17 16.58
CA GLU A 21 -12.67 9.74 16.86
C GLU A 21 -12.87 8.93 15.56
N ILE A 22 -13.72 9.42 14.66
CA ILE A 22 -14.01 8.76 13.37
C ILE A 22 -12.75 8.69 12.48
N PHE A 23 -11.94 9.75 12.49
CA PHE A 23 -10.67 9.77 11.76
C PHE A 23 -9.67 8.76 12.37
N SER A 24 -9.54 8.74 13.69
CA SER A 24 -8.63 7.84 14.43
C SER A 24 -8.94 6.36 14.18
N TYR A 25 -10.21 6.00 14.08
CA TYR A 25 -10.64 4.62 13.82
C TYR A 25 -10.20 4.11 12.44
N ASN A 26 -10.15 5.00 11.43
CA ASN A 26 -9.78 4.62 10.07
C ASN A 26 -8.26 4.42 9.87
N VAL A 27 -7.42 4.93 10.77
CA VAL A 27 -5.96 4.94 10.60
C VAL A 27 -5.28 3.61 10.96
N SER A 28 -5.94 2.67 11.67
CA SER A 28 -5.21 1.54 12.29
C SER A 28 -5.72 0.13 11.97
N SER A 29 -6.63 -0.09 11.02
CA SER A 29 -7.22 -1.44 10.83
C SER A 29 -6.62 -2.23 9.67
N THR A 30 -5.70 -3.16 9.98
CA THR A 30 -5.35 -4.26 9.07
C THR A 30 -6.55 -5.21 8.96
N LYS A 31 -7.28 -5.20 7.85
CA LYS A 31 -8.38 -6.16 7.60
C LYS A 31 -7.79 -7.47 7.04
N ASN A 32 -8.08 -8.59 7.70
CA ASN A 32 -7.86 -9.91 7.11
C ASN A 32 -9.00 -10.15 6.11
N ILE A 33 -8.69 -10.28 4.83
CA ILE A 33 -9.69 -10.60 3.80
C ILE A 33 -9.35 -11.98 3.22
N LEU A 34 -10.35 -12.86 3.17
CA LEU A 34 -10.32 -14.05 2.31
C LEU A 34 -10.80 -13.60 0.91
N PRO A 35 -9.94 -13.50 -0.11
CA PRO A 35 -10.40 -13.13 -1.45
C PRO A 35 -11.29 -14.24 -2.04
N LYS A 36 -12.41 -13.85 -2.67
CA LYS A 36 -13.24 -14.74 -3.50
C LYS A 36 -12.38 -15.33 -4.63
N THR A 37 -12.50 -16.63 -4.82
CA THR A 37 -11.60 -17.56 -5.54
C THR A 37 -11.39 -17.31 -7.04
N ASN A 38 -12.04 -16.32 -7.66
CA ASN A 38 -12.01 -16.10 -9.12
C ASN A 38 -11.10 -14.95 -9.59
N SER A 39 -10.20 -14.44 -8.73
CA SER A 39 -9.31 -13.29 -9.06
C SER A 39 -7.82 -13.66 -9.24
N PHE A 40 -7.50 -14.95 -9.28
CA PHE A 40 -6.12 -15.42 -9.40
C PHE A 40 -5.73 -15.64 -10.87
N VAL A 41 -4.84 -14.80 -11.39
CA VAL A 41 -4.10 -15.08 -12.63
C VAL A 41 -2.62 -15.04 -12.30
N GLN A 42 -1.98 -16.20 -12.37
CA GLN A 42 -0.54 -16.38 -12.18
C GLN A 42 0.20 -16.06 -13.49
N SER A 43 0.92 -14.95 -13.52
CA SER A 43 2.11 -14.73 -14.37
C SER A 43 2.77 -13.41 -13.95
N ILE A 44 4.04 -13.47 -13.53
CA ILE A 44 4.82 -12.32 -13.07
C ILE A 44 6.26 -12.51 -13.52
N SER A 45 6.78 -11.55 -14.27
CA SER A 45 8.20 -11.26 -14.40
C SER A 45 8.59 -10.21 -13.35
N TYR A 46 9.81 -10.25 -12.83
CA TYR A 46 10.32 -9.30 -11.85
C TYR A 46 11.50 -8.54 -12.45
N ILE A 47 11.74 -7.32 -11.97
CA ILE A 47 12.89 -6.51 -12.36
C ILE A 47 13.72 -6.22 -11.13
N THR A 48 15.00 -6.56 -11.23
CA THR A 48 16.01 -6.31 -10.20
C THR A 48 16.69 -4.95 -10.36
N ASP A 49 16.76 -4.42 -11.59
CA ASP A 49 17.38 -3.12 -11.89
C ASP A 49 16.59 -2.34 -12.94
N LEU A 50 16.29 -1.07 -12.64
CA LEU A 50 15.65 -0.12 -13.56
C LEU A 50 16.57 0.33 -14.70
N LYS A 51 17.89 0.08 -14.60
CA LYS A 51 18.88 0.40 -15.62
C LYS A 51 18.94 -0.61 -16.76
N ASP A 52 18.34 -1.79 -16.59
CA ASP A 52 18.21 -2.76 -17.67
C ASP A 52 17.12 -2.33 -18.65
N LYS A 53 17.53 -1.88 -19.84
CA LYS A 53 16.63 -1.49 -20.94
C LYS A 53 15.71 -2.63 -21.41
N HIS A 54 15.98 -3.88 -21.01
CA HIS A 54 15.14 -5.04 -21.31
C HIS A 54 14.21 -5.40 -20.14
N ILE A 55 13.30 -4.50 -19.83
CA ILE A 55 12.20 -4.79 -18.93
C ILE A 55 11.26 -5.83 -19.58
N GLN A 56 11.34 -7.10 -19.18
CA GLN A 56 10.49 -8.17 -19.69
C GLN A 56 9.17 -8.28 -18.92
N GLY A 57 8.06 -8.42 -19.65
CA GLY A 57 6.73 -8.78 -19.16
C GLY A 57 5.75 -7.63 -18.90
N LYS A 58 4.47 -8.00 -18.78
CA LYS A 58 3.33 -7.09 -18.83
C LYS A 58 3.17 -6.22 -17.57
N TYR A 59 3.56 -6.75 -16.42
CA TYR A 59 3.51 -6.05 -15.13
C TYR A 59 4.92 -5.95 -14.57
N VAL A 60 5.28 -4.78 -14.10
CA VAL A 60 6.63 -4.43 -13.69
C VAL A 60 6.55 -3.70 -12.37
N TYR A 61 7.39 -4.07 -11.40
CA TYR A 61 7.39 -3.45 -10.09
C TYR A 61 8.81 -3.38 -9.53
N LYS A 62 8.98 -2.48 -8.56
CA LYS A 62 10.15 -2.44 -7.69
C LYS A 62 9.66 -2.13 -6.28
N VAL A 63 10.20 -2.85 -5.30
CA VAL A 63 10.04 -2.52 -3.88
C VAL A 63 11.31 -1.79 -3.48
N ASP A 64 11.19 -0.49 -3.23
CA ASP A 64 12.33 0.38 -2.91
C ASP A 64 12.81 0.15 -1.48
N ASN A 65 11.88 -0.06 -0.54
CA ASN A 65 12.14 -0.41 0.85
C ASN A 65 11.08 -1.37 1.39
N ALA A 66 11.49 -2.30 2.24
CA ALA A 66 10.59 -3.19 3.00
C ALA A 66 11.27 -3.62 4.29
N THR A 67 11.16 -2.82 5.34
CA THR A 67 11.93 -2.97 6.58
C THR A 67 11.07 -2.87 7.82
N ILE A 68 11.49 -3.54 8.89
CA ILE A 68 10.94 -3.35 10.23
C ILE A 68 12.00 -2.60 11.06
N SER A 69 11.76 -1.34 11.37
CA SER A 69 12.64 -0.57 12.25
C SER A 69 12.36 -0.94 13.71
N ARG A 70 13.39 -1.42 14.42
CA ARG A 70 13.33 -1.77 15.84
C ARG A 70 14.17 -0.76 16.61
N ASN A 71 13.52 0.08 17.41
CA ASN A 71 14.21 0.99 18.32
C ASN A 71 13.92 0.54 19.75
N SER A 72 14.95 0.35 20.59
CA SER A 72 14.83 -0.15 21.96
C SER A 72 13.89 0.67 22.85
N ARG A 73 13.58 1.92 22.48
CA ARG A 73 12.69 2.83 23.24
C ARG A 73 11.35 3.12 22.55
N LYS A 74 11.09 2.59 21.34
CA LYS A 74 9.85 2.86 20.59
C LYS A 74 9.24 1.57 20.07
N ASN A 75 7.93 1.59 19.86
CA ASN A 75 7.26 0.49 19.17
C ASN A 75 7.87 0.32 17.76
N PRO A 76 8.12 -0.92 17.33
CA PRO A 76 8.70 -1.17 16.02
C PRO A 76 7.78 -0.64 14.92
N THR A 77 8.34 -0.08 13.86
CA THR A 77 7.60 0.43 12.69
C THR A 77 7.85 -0.46 11.49
N LEU A 78 6.81 -0.65 10.69
CA LEU A 78 6.87 -1.30 9.39
C LEU A 78 6.83 -0.24 8.32
N ASP A 79 7.85 -0.23 7.48
CA ASP A 79 8.05 0.71 6.39
C ASP A 79 8.21 -0.05 5.08
N ILE A 80 7.26 0.13 4.17
CA ILE A 80 7.30 -0.46 2.83
C ILE A 80 6.98 0.62 1.81
N ASN A 81 7.81 0.76 0.78
CA ASN A 81 7.49 1.62 -0.35
C ASN A 81 8.01 1.03 -1.66
N GLY A 82 7.45 1.50 -2.76
CA GLY A 82 7.80 1.02 -4.09
C GLY A 82 6.84 1.55 -5.14
N TRP A 83 6.86 0.91 -6.30
CA TRP A 83 5.98 1.24 -7.41
C TRP A 83 5.68 0.01 -8.26
N ILE A 84 4.57 0.07 -8.99
CA ILE A 84 4.13 -0.98 -9.90
C ILE A 84 3.35 -0.41 -11.09
N ILE A 85 3.62 -0.94 -12.27
CA ILE A 85 2.97 -0.55 -13.52
C ILE A 85 2.49 -1.75 -14.31
N LYS A 86 1.66 -1.46 -15.31
CA LYS A 86 1.41 -2.30 -16.47
C LYS A 86 1.97 -1.58 -17.69
N LYS A 87 2.97 -2.16 -18.37
CA LYS A 87 3.65 -1.51 -19.49
C LYS A 87 2.67 -1.14 -20.61
N GLY A 88 2.91 0.00 -21.26
CA GLY A 88 2.08 0.56 -22.33
C GLY A 88 0.65 0.88 -21.92
N THR A 89 0.36 1.05 -20.62
CA THR A 89 -0.99 1.37 -20.13
C THR A 89 -0.97 2.63 -19.25
N HIS A 90 -1.58 3.72 -19.73
CA HIS A 90 -1.76 4.94 -18.94
C HIS A 90 -2.55 4.65 -17.66
N ILE A 91 -2.11 5.22 -16.55
CA ILE A 91 -2.80 5.07 -15.27
C ILE A 91 -3.83 6.19 -15.10
N ASN A 92 -5.08 5.94 -15.52
CA ASN A 92 -6.19 6.88 -15.38
C ASN A 92 -6.95 6.67 -14.07
N SER A 93 -7.06 5.41 -13.63
CA SER A 93 -7.53 5.06 -12.28
C SER A 93 -6.71 3.90 -11.72
N VAL A 94 -6.43 3.96 -10.41
CA VAL A 94 -5.57 2.97 -9.76
C VAL A 94 -5.99 2.68 -8.32
N SER A 95 -5.85 1.41 -7.92
CA SER A 95 -5.84 0.99 -6.53
C SER A 95 -4.66 0.05 -6.32
N ILE A 96 -3.81 0.35 -5.33
CA ILE A 96 -2.67 -0.48 -4.96
C ILE A 96 -2.81 -0.80 -3.49
N LYS A 97 -2.86 -2.10 -3.17
CA LYS A 97 -2.90 -2.58 -1.77
C LYS A 97 -1.79 -3.59 -1.54
N VAL A 98 -0.93 -3.31 -0.58
CA VAL A 98 0.10 -4.23 -0.14
C VAL A 98 -0.50 -5.22 0.85
N ALA A 99 -0.11 -6.49 0.72
CA ALA A 99 -0.54 -7.55 1.59
C ALA A 99 0.63 -8.45 1.99
N LEU A 100 0.53 -9.04 3.17
CA LEU A 100 1.44 -10.09 3.63
C LEU A 100 0.70 -11.41 3.63
N LYS A 101 1.30 -12.44 3.01
CA LYS A 101 0.74 -13.80 3.06
C LYS A 101 1.33 -14.57 4.23
N ASN A 102 0.47 -15.14 5.06
CA ASN A 102 0.89 -16.01 6.16
C ASN A 102 0.91 -17.51 5.74
N LYS A 103 1.42 -18.37 6.63
CA LYS A 103 1.47 -19.83 6.42
C LYS A 103 0.10 -20.48 6.23
N SER A 104 -0.97 -19.91 6.79
CA SER A 104 -2.36 -20.38 6.64
C SER A 104 -3.02 -19.93 5.33
N ASN A 105 -2.22 -19.54 4.32
CA ASN A 105 -2.69 -19.04 3.02
C ASN A 105 -3.56 -17.77 3.05
N SER A 106 -3.74 -17.11 4.20
CA SER A 106 -4.52 -15.87 4.28
C SER A 106 -3.63 -14.63 4.12
N TYR A 107 -4.25 -13.57 3.58
CA TYR A 107 -3.61 -12.29 3.31
C TYR A 107 -4.00 -11.28 4.39
N SER A 108 -3.00 -10.65 4.99
CA SER A 108 -3.19 -9.48 5.84
C SER A 108 -2.94 -8.24 5.01
N LEU A 109 -4.00 -7.47 4.73
CA LEU A 109 -3.89 -6.21 4.00
C LEU A 109 -3.30 -5.13 4.90
N LEU A 110 -2.38 -4.36 4.34
CA LEU A 110 -1.73 -3.25 5.00
C LEU A 110 -2.42 -1.94 4.59
N PRO A 111 -2.45 -0.93 5.49
CA PRO A 111 -2.93 0.40 5.17
C PRO A 111 -2.00 1.05 4.14
N THR A 112 -2.32 0.84 2.87
CA THR A 112 -1.49 1.27 1.75
C THR A 112 -2.01 2.59 1.20
N VAL A 113 -1.10 3.54 1.00
CA VAL A 113 -1.37 4.81 0.35
C VAL A 113 -0.76 4.79 -1.05
N VAL A 114 -1.53 5.21 -2.05
CA VAL A 114 -1.01 5.41 -3.41
C VAL A 114 -0.25 6.73 -3.43
N THR A 115 0.95 6.72 -4.02
CA THR A 115 1.85 7.86 -4.09
C THR A 115 2.20 8.17 -5.54
N THR A 116 2.63 9.41 -5.79
CA THR A 116 3.07 9.82 -7.13
C THR A 116 4.53 9.47 -7.37
N ARG A 117 4.84 9.04 -8.59
CA ARG A 117 6.16 8.58 -9.07
C ARG A 117 6.45 9.07 -10.49
N PRO A 118 6.64 10.39 -10.68
CA PRO A 118 7.01 10.94 -11.98
C PRO A 118 8.37 10.43 -12.48
N ASP A 119 9.24 10.02 -11.56
CA ASP A 119 10.52 9.36 -11.84
C ASP A 119 10.35 8.04 -12.60
N VAL A 120 9.26 7.29 -12.35
CA VAL A 120 8.99 6.03 -13.07
C VAL A 120 8.58 6.32 -14.51
N THR A 121 7.73 7.33 -14.71
CA THR A 121 7.32 7.78 -16.05
C THR A 121 8.52 8.24 -16.86
N SER A 122 9.38 9.08 -16.28
CA SER A 122 10.57 9.59 -16.97
C SER A 122 11.63 8.52 -17.21
N THR A 123 11.77 7.53 -16.34
CA THR A 123 12.76 6.45 -16.50
C THR A 123 12.37 5.50 -17.64
N ILE A 124 11.08 5.21 -17.81
CA ILE A 124 10.61 4.26 -18.82
C ILE A 124 10.48 4.92 -20.20
N ASP A 125 10.06 6.19 -20.22
CA ASP A 125 10.05 7.05 -21.42
C ASP A 125 9.42 6.41 -22.68
N ASP A 126 8.31 5.67 -22.50
CA ASP A 126 7.56 5.02 -23.58
C ASP A 126 6.34 5.84 -24.01
N GLY A 127 6.26 7.12 -23.61
CA GLY A 127 5.11 8.00 -23.82
C GLY A 127 3.90 7.70 -22.90
N THR A 128 3.99 6.69 -22.02
CA THR A 128 2.88 6.31 -21.13
C THR A 128 3.01 7.00 -19.78
N ASN A 129 1.89 7.51 -19.25
CA ASN A 129 1.84 8.13 -17.92
C ASN A 129 1.70 7.07 -16.81
N TYR A 130 2.75 6.90 -16.00
CA TYR A 130 2.82 6.02 -14.83
C TYR A 130 2.85 6.77 -13.49
N ASN A 131 2.49 8.05 -13.47
CA ASN A 131 2.71 8.90 -12.30
C ASN A 131 2.01 8.39 -11.03
N TYR A 132 0.91 7.65 -11.12
CA TYR A 132 0.21 7.11 -9.95
C TYR A 132 0.56 5.64 -9.64
N SER A 133 1.77 5.21 -10.01
CA SER A 133 2.25 3.83 -9.81
C SER A 133 2.81 3.55 -8.42
N GLY A 134 3.04 4.58 -7.60
CA GLY A 134 3.69 4.46 -6.31
C GLY A 134 2.79 3.91 -5.21
N PHE A 135 3.38 3.19 -4.27
CA PHE A 135 2.71 2.76 -3.04
C PHE A 135 3.61 2.94 -1.82
N SER A 136 2.99 3.23 -0.67
CA SER A 136 3.65 3.36 0.61
C SER A 136 2.80 2.77 1.74
N VAL A 137 3.46 2.13 2.69
CA VAL A 137 2.92 1.64 3.95
C VAL A 137 3.83 2.15 5.06
N HIS A 138 3.25 2.85 6.02
CA HIS A 138 3.90 3.25 7.26
C HIS A 138 2.95 2.93 8.42
N MET A 139 3.33 2.00 9.28
CA MET A 139 2.50 1.62 10.42
C MET A 139 3.30 1.03 11.58
N LEU A 140 2.73 0.97 12.77
CA LEU A 140 3.31 0.19 13.87
C LEU A 140 3.31 -1.31 13.50
N ALA A 141 4.48 -1.93 13.61
CA ALA A 141 4.64 -3.36 13.37
C ALA A 141 3.96 -4.15 14.49
N ARG A 142 2.93 -4.93 14.14
CA ARG A 142 2.24 -5.80 15.09
C ARG A 142 3.10 -7.03 15.37
N LYS A 143 3.11 -7.54 16.62
CA LYS A 143 3.87 -8.75 17.03
C LYS A 143 3.71 -9.94 16.06
N LYS A 144 2.52 -10.12 15.49
CA LYS A 144 2.21 -11.19 14.52
C LYS A 144 2.97 -11.07 13.18
N ILE A 145 3.35 -9.86 12.78
CA ILE A 145 4.11 -9.56 11.56
C ILE A 145 5.62 -9.73 11.80
N ILE A 146 6.11 -9.31 12.97
CA ILE A 146 7.54 -9.23 13.30
C ILE A 146 8.21 -10.61 13.37
N ASN A 147 7.51 -11.65 13.82
CA ASN A 147 8.15 -12.94 14.14
C ASN A 147 8.09 -13.97 13.00
N ARG A 148 7.77 -13.55 11.77
CA ARG A 148 7.56 -14.48 10.66
C ARG A 148 8.09 -13.90 9.36
N ARG A 149 8.94 -14.68 8.69
CA ARG A 149 9.27 -14.46 7.28
C ARG A 149 7.98 -14.50 6.47
N THR A 150 7.54 -13.33 6.01
CA THR A 150 6.29 -13.18 5.25
C THR A 150 6.60 -12.54 3.91
N ARG A 151 6.04 -13.11 2.85
CA ARG A 151 6.23 -12.60 1.49
C ARG A 151 5.20 -11.50 1.23
N LEU A 152 5.67 -10.45 0.56
CA LEU A 152 4.84 -9.32 0.13
C LEU A 152 4.08 -9.65 -1.16
N TYR A 153 2.83 -9.24 -1.22
CA TYR A 153 1.96 -9.31 -2.38
C TYR A 153 1.36 -7.93 -2.65
N ILE A 154 1.10 -7.62 -3.91
CA ILE A 154 0.46 -6.37 -4.32
C ILE A 154 -0.86 -6.72 -5.02
N PHE A 155 -1.96 -6.22 -4.48
CA PHE A 155 -3.27 -6.25 -5.13
C PHE A 155 -3.40 -4.96 -5.93
N LEU A 156 -3.38 -5.11 -7.24
CA LEU A 156 -3.36 -4.03 -8.21
C LEU A 156 -4.69 -3.97 -8.94
N GLN A 157 -5.22 -2.75 -9.10
CA GLN A 157 -6.29 -2.44 -10.03
C GLN A 157 -5.85 -1.25 -10.86
N ILE A 158 -5.77 -1.40 -12.18
CA ILE A 158 -5.49 -0.29 -13.12
C ILE A 158 -6.62 -0.25 -14.14
N ASN A 159 -7.28 0.91 -14.27
CA ASN A 159 -8.37 1.13 -15.23
C ASN A 159 -9.45 0.04 -15.18
N GLY A 160 -9.83 -0.39 -13.97
CA GLY A 160 -10.80 -1.46 -13.75
C GLY A 160 -10.26 -2.90 -13.85
N SER A 161 -9.08 -3.11 -14.44
CA SER A 161 -8.45 -4.44 -14.52
C SER A 161 -7.72 -4.79 -13.22
N THR A 162 -8.05 -5.92 -12.62
CA THR A 162 -7.48 -6.37 -11.35
C THR A 162 -6.43 -7.48 -11.53
N LYS A 163 -5.41 -7.47 -10.67
CA LYS A 163 -4.33 -8.46 -10.66
C LYS A 163 -3.73 -8.57 -9.27
N ILE A 164 -3.31 -9.77 -8.89
CA ILE A 164 -2.51 -10.01 -7.68
C ILE A 164 -1.08 -10.33 -8.10
N ILE A 165 -0.13 -9.61 -7.53
CA ILE A 165 1.28 -9.66 -7.87
C ILE A 165 2.03 -10.22 -6.66
N LYS A 166 2.45 -11.49 -6.77
CA LYS A 166 3.43 -12.13 -5.89
C LYS A 166 4.80 -11.48 -6.12
N THR A 167 5.34 -10.84 -5.10
CA THR A 167 6.67 -10.23 -5.18
C THR A 167 7.76 -11.20 -4.72
N ASN A 168 9.02 -10.89 -5.03
CA ASN A 168 10.18 -11.59 -4.47
C ASN A 168 10.64 -11.00 -3.13
N THR A 169 9.94 -10.01 -2.59
CA THR A 169 10.29 -9.32 -1.35
C THR A 169 9.68 -10.03 -0.14
N TYR A 170 10.47 -10.15 0.92
CA TYR A 170 10.05 -10.68 2.21
C TYR A 170 10.33 -9.64 3.30
N LEU A 171 9.50 -9.66 4.34
CA LEU A 171 9.81 -9.01 5.61
C LEU A 171 10.50 -10.01 6.53
N GLU A 172 11.61 -9.59 7.12
CA GLU A 172 12.44 -10.32 8.09
C GLU A 172 12.68 -9.46 9.36
#